data_AF-A0A6A5AE00-F1
#
_entry.id   AF-A0A6A5AE00-F1
#
_cell.length_a   1.000
_cell.length_b   1.000
_cell.length_c   1.000
_cell.angle_alpha   90.00
_cell.angle_beta   90.00
_cell.angle_gamma   90.00
#
_symmetry.space_group_name_H-M   'P 1'
#
loop_
_entity.id
_entity.type
_entity.pdbx_description
1 polymer ?
#
loop_
_entity_poly.entity_id
_entity_poly.type
_entity_poly.pdbx_seq_one_letter_code
_entity_poly.pdbx_strand_id
1 'polypeptide(L)'
;MCSKLDLATLRVRKDVNELAKGKFVCAHATTQIEFPDGVDNLLRILISISVGDIDSPYANGDFQFQFDIPRTYPFHAPLVYSLNKSGPFYNETVWHPNIDIHSGQVMFSILGKDWRPVLSINTILLGLQLIFLEPSIDFAINPVAAKTLLENAQLFRRQVQHTLQGGLYFGVEFLQHPRQRLHLANAPANRSHGKRERELEHDIEHMTISKSMDCEMTDEDSDHHPVPVFKRHRTFDDTDGGSLSGENKPRILLMGLRRSGKSSIQRVVFHKMSPHETLFLEGTNSLDIKYIANNSFVQFQIWDFPGDFDFKDDLVYGGQLVNEEMIFGNCGAIVFVIDAQDDPYSEALTRLHDTVARAHRYNPNVFFEVFIHKVDGDLFISDDHKIDCQRDIQQQITEEIQDGDLDIHMSFYLTRFEPFIYIYNISSTRYIYMNNQSWYEILT
;
A
#
# COMPACT_ATOMS: atom_id res chain seq x y z
N MET A 1 17.21 -28.96 -27.78
CA MET A 1 15.93 -28.23 -27.97
C MET A 1 15.76 -27.30 -26.78
N CYS A 2 15.98 -26.00 -26.95
CA CYS A 2 15.76 -25.02 -25.90
C CYS A 2 14.24 -24.75 -25.85
N SER A 3 13.54 -25.19 -24.80
CA SER A 3 12.11 -24.93 -24.65
C SER A 3 11.91 -23.42 -24.49
N LYS A 4 11.03 -22.83 -25.32
CA LYS A 4 10.55 -21.46 -25.09
C LYS A 4 10.03 -21.40 -23.65
N LEU A 5 10.63 -20.54 -22.83
CA LEU A 5 10.16 -20.28 -21.47
C LEU A 5 8.71 -19.80 -21.55
N ASP A 6 7.81 -20.38 -20.73
CA ASP A 6 6.41 -19.96 -20.74
C ASP A 6 6.24 -18.53 -20.19
N LEU A 7 5.14 -17.88 -20.57
CA LEU A 7 4.87 -16.47 -20.23
C LEU A 7 4.85 -16.23 -18.72
N ALA A 8 4.29 -17.17 -17.96
CA ALA A 8 4.27 -17.12 -16.50
C ALA A 8 5.68 -17.12 -15.93
N THR A 9 6.55 -18.04 -16.37
CA THR A 9 7.94 -18.11 -15.91
C THR A 9 8.71 -16.82 -16.24
N LEU A 10 8.51 -16.24 -17.44
CA LEU A 10 9.11 -14.95 -17.81
C LEU A 10 8.64 -13.82 -16.88
N ARG A 11 7.33 -13.77 -16.58
CA ARG A 11 6.77 -12.75 -15.70
C ARG A 11 7.21 -12.93 -14.25
N VAL A 12 7.21 -14.14 -13.72
CA VAL A 12 7.69 -14.44 -12.36
C VAL A 12 9.16 -14.08 -12.21
N ARG A 13 10.01 -14.42 -13.19
CA ARG A 13 11.43 -13.99 -13.18
C ARG A 13 11.57 -12.48 -13.11
N LYS A 14 10.73 -11.73 -13.82
CA LYS A 14 10.72 -10.27 -13.74
C LYS A 14 10.35 -9.80 -12.34
N ASP A 15 9.25 -10.29 -11.79
CA ASP A 15 8.74 -9.90 -10.48
C ASP A 15 9.74 -10.27 -9.36
N VAL A 16 10.35 -11.46 -9.42
CA VAL A 16 11.41 -11.90 -8.49
C VAL A 16 12.67 -11.05 -8.60
N ASN A 17 13.08 -10.65 -9.81
CA ASN A 17 14.19 -9.72 -9.97
C ASN A 17 13.88 -8.34 -9.39
N GLU A 18 12.61 -7.94 -9.31
CA GLU A 18 12.20 -6.71 -8.63
C GLU A 18 12.21 -6.91 -7.10
N LEU A 19 11.81 -8.09 -6.59
CA LEU A 19 12.01 -8.49 -5.19
C LEU A 19 13.50 -8.54 -4.79
N ALA A 20 14.43 -8.82 -5.69
CA ALA A 20 15.85 -8.82 -5.32
C ALA A 20 16.42 -7.40 -5.10
N LYS A 21 15.73 -6.36 -5.59
CA LYS A 21 16.19 -4.96 -5.55
C LYS A 21 15.81 -4.21 -4.28
N GLY A 22 15.22 -4.88 -3.29
CA GLY A 22 14.99 -4.31 -1.94
C GLY A 22 13.86 -3.27 -1.83
N LYS A 23 12.96 -3.14 -2.81
CA LYS A 23 11.89 -2.13 -2.83
C LYS A 23 10.66 -2.43 -1.93
N PHE A 24 10.78 -3.23 -0.87
CA PHE A 24 9.64 -3.78 -0.13
C PHE A 24 9.87 -3.82 1.39
N VAL A 25 10.70 -2.91 1.90
CA VAL A 25 10.97 -2.82 3.33
C VAL A 25 9.90 -1.91 3.96
N CYS A 26 8.98 -2.51 4.71
CA CYS A 26 8.21 -1.78 5.69
C CYS A 26 9.07 -1.65 6.96
N ALA A 27 9.23 -0.45 7.52
CA ALA A 27 10.01 -0.23 8.76
C ALA A 27 9.57 -1.13 9.93
N HIS A 28 8.33 -1.61 9.88
CA HIS A 28 7.63 -2.33 10.93
C HIS A 28 7.64 -3.87 10.77
N ALA A 29 8.18 -4.41 9.66
CA ALA A 29 8.27 -5.85 9.42
C ALA A 29 9.51 -6.23 8.60
N THR A 30 10.19 -7.32 8.97
CA THR A 30 11.29 -7.87 8.16
C THR A 30 10.80 -9.03 7.31
N THR A 31 11.30 -9.13 6.07
CA THR A 31 10.89 -10.17 5.12
C THR A 31 12.09 -10.98 4.63
N GLN A 32 11.93 -12.30 4.57
CA GLN A 32 12.89 -13.23 3.93
C GLN A 32 12.16 -14.02 2.85
N ILE A 33 12.85 -14.29 1.74
CA ILE A 33 12.28 -14.96 0.57
C ILE A 33 13.16 -16.16 0.22
N GLU A 34 12.55 -17.32 0.07
CA GLU A 34 13.21 -18.58 -0.28
C GLU A 34 12.53 -19.20 -1.52
N PHE A 35 13.35 -19.85 -2.36
CA PHE A 35 12.89 -20.55 -3.56
C PHE A 35 13.16 -22.05 -3.37
N PRO A 36 12.18 -22.81 -2.81
CA PRO A 36 12.41 -24.19 -2.37
C PRO A 36 12.76 -25.12 -3.53
N ASP A 37 12.24 -24.86 -4.73
CA ASP A 37 12.46 -25.65 -5.94
C ASP A 37 13.64 -25.14 -6.79
N GLY A 38 14.43 -24.20 -6.25
CA GLY A 38 15.56 -23.58 -6.93
C GLY A 38 15.16 -22.53 -7.99
N VAL A 39 16.16 -21.90 -8.58
CA VAL A 39 15.97 -20.77 -9.53
C VAL A 39 15.36 -21.17 -10.87
N ASP A 40 15.36 -22.48 -11.17
CA ASP A 40 14.82 -23.03 -12.41
C ASP A 40 13.30 -23.18 -12.35
N ASN A 41 12.71 -23.29 -11.15
CA ASN A 41 11.27 -23.40 -10.94
C ASN A 41 10.79 -22.40 -9.89
N LEU A 42 10.46 -21.19 -10.35
CA LEU A 42 10.03 -20.08 -9.49
C LEU A 42 8.53 -20.09 -9.18
N LEU A 43 7.78 -21.14 -9.58
CA LEU A 43 6.32 -21.16 -9.39
C LEU A 43 5.89 -21.37 -7.94
N ARG A 44 6.82 -21.77 -7.06
CA ARG A 44 6.62 -21.79 -5.63
C ARG A 44 7.62 -20.87 -4.96
N ILE A 45 7.12 -19.97 -4.11
CA ILE A 45 7.96 -19.05 -3.33
C ILE A 45 7.56 -19.18 -1.87
N LEU A 46 8.55 -19.24 -0.98
CA LEU A 46 8.32 -19.14 0.46
C LEU A 46 8.70 -17.75 0.93
N ILE A 47 7.84 -17.12 1.70
CA ILE A 47 8.05 -15.79 2.27
C ILE A 47 7.92 -15.87 3.78
N SER A 48 8.92 -15.44 4.52
CA SER A 48 8.83 -15.29 5.98
C SER A 48 8.69 -13.82 6.33
N ILE A 49 7.69 -13.48 7.14
CA ILE A 49 7.43 -12.13 7.64
C ILE A 49 7.59 -12.15 9.16
N SER A 50 8.49 -11.30 9.66
CA SER A 50 8.68 -11.08 11.09
C SER A 50 8.13 -9.72 11.46
N VAL A 51 7.03 -9.67 12.21
CA VAL A 51 6.40 -8.41 12.64
C VAL A 51 7.18 -7.84 13.82
N GLY A 52 7.71 -6.63 13.66
CA GLY A 52 8.48 -5.90 14.67
C GLY A 52 7.70 -4.77 15.34
N ASP A 53 6.59 -4.34 14.73
CA ASP A 53 5.74 -3.29 15.28
C ASP A 53 5.18 -3.66 16.64
N ILE A 54 5.39 -2.80 17.63
CA ILE A 54 4.87 -2.97 18.99
C ILE A 54 3.36 -2.66 19.06
N ASP A 55 2.85 -1.83 18.16
CA ASP A 55 1.45 -1.40 18.14
C ASP A 55 0.58 -2.39 17.35
N SER A 56 1.18 -3.23 16.50
CA SER A 56 0.48 -4.35 15.85
C SER A 56 -0.01 -5.39 16.86
N PRO A 57 -1.23 -5.95 16.70
CA PRO A 57 -1.68 -7.08 17.51
C PRO A 57 -0.81 -8.33 17.33
N TYR A 58 -0.04 -8.42 16.24
CA TYR A 58 0.86 -9.51 15.89
C TYR A 58 2.33 -9.24 16.24
N ALA A 59 2.59 -8.23 17.08
CA ALA A 59 3.93 -7.90 17.58
C ALA A 59 4.70 -9.16 18.00
N ASN A 60 5.96 -9.25 17.56
CA ASN A 60 6.86 -10.39 17.80
C ASN A 60 6.42 -11.73 17.20
N GLY A 61 5.48 -11.74 16.24
CA GLY A 61 5.08 -12.92 15.49
C GLY A 61 5.94 -13.17 14.24
N ASP A 62 6.34 -14.42 14.04
CA ASP A 62 7.07 -14.91 12.87
C ASP A 62 6.17 -15.82 12.02
N PHE A 63 5.81 -15.38 10.82
CA PHE A 63 4.85 -16.06 9.96
C PHE A 63 5.53 -16.47 8.66
N GLN A 64 5.25 -17.68 8.16
CA GLN A 64 5.78 -18.13 6.88
C GLN A 64 4.64 -18.38 5.91
N PHE A 65 4.83 -18.06 4.64
CA PHE A 65 3.81 -18.15 3.61
C PHE A 65 4.32 -18.89 2.39
N GLN A 66 3.48 -19.74 1.82
CA GLN A 66 3.67 -20.31 0.50
C GLN A 66 2.90 -19.50 -0.52
N PHE A 67 3.56 -19.15 -1.60
CA PHE A 67 2.96 -18.60 -2.81
C PHE A 67 3.00 -19.67 -3.88
N ASP A 68 1.83 -20.11 -4.32
CA ASP A 68 1.65 -21.03 -5.44
C ASP A 68 1.22 -20.23 -6.67
N ILE A 69 2.15 -20.05 -7.62
CA ILE A 69 1.95 -19.23 -8.80
C ILE A 69 1.40 -20.09 -9.94
N PRO A 70 0.20 -19.79 -10.46
CA PRO A 70 -0.38 -20.58 -11.54
C PRO A 70 0.38 -20.38 -12.85
N ARG A 71 0.36 -21.38 -13.74
CA ARG A 71 0.93 -21.28 -15.09
C ARG A 71 0.26 -20.21 -15.97
N THR A 72 -0.90 -19.73 -15.55
CA THR A 72 -1.65 -18.66 -16.21
C THR A 72 -1.31 -17.27 -15.66
N TYR A 73 -0.35 -17.16 -14.74
CA TYR A 73 0.16 -15.88 -14.26
C TYR A 73 0.70 -15.03 -15.43
N PRO A 74 0.41 -13.71 -15.50
CA PRO A 74 -0.27 -12.87 -14.51
C PRO A 74 -1.79 -12.74 -14.68
N PHE A 75 -2.43 -13.54 -15.55
CA PHE A 75 -3.88 -13.44 -15.75
C PHE A 75 -4.69 -13.90 -14.54
N HIS A 76 -4.16 -14.87 -13.79
CA HIS A 76 -4.70 -15.30 -12.51
C HIS A 76 -3.69 -15.02 -11.39
N ALA A 77 -4.22 -14.65 -10.21
CA ALA A 77 -3.42 -14.39 -9.03
C ALA A 77 -2.70 -15.66 -8.53
N PRO A 78 -1.53 -15.53 -7.89
CA PRO A 78 -0.99 -16.55 -7.02
C PRO A 78 -1.96 -16.91 -5.88
N LEU A 79 -1.95 -18.17 -5.46
CA LEU A 79 -2.60 -18.60 -4.24
C LEU A 79 -1.60 -18.48 -3.08
N VAL A 80 -2.06 -18.01 -1.92
CA VAL A 80 -1.19 -17.76 -0.76
C VAL A 80 -1.71 -18.51 0.46
N TYR A 81 -0.82 -19.20 1.17
CA TYR A 81 -1.14 -20.00 2.36
C TYR A 81 -0.14 -19.75 3.49
N SER A 82 -0.58 -19.78 4.74
CA SER A 82 0.30 -19.77 5.93
C SER A 82 0.91 -21.15 6.22
N LEU A 83 2.19 -21.18 6.61
CA LEU A 83 3.03 -22.37 6.81
C LEU A 83 3.78 -22.33 8.15
N ASN A 84 4.01 -23.48 8.78
CA ASN A 84 4.93 -23.59 9.91
C ASN A 84 6.00 -24.67 9.69
N LYS A 85 7.21 -24.41 10.22
CA LYS A 85 8.47 -25.18 10.10
C LYS A 85 8.51 -26.53 10.86
N SER A 86 7.37 -27.11 11.24
CA SER A 86 7.37 -28.24 12.17
C SER A 86 6.43 -29.38 11.76
N GLY A 87 6.70 -30.03 10.63
CA GLY A 87 6.13 -31.36 10.33
C GLY A 87 5.66 -31.57 8.88
N PRO A 88 5.34 -32.81 8.51
CA PRO A 88 5.02 -33.20 7.13
C PRO A 88 3.61 -32.76 6.66
N PHE A 89 2.82 -32.13 7.53
CA PHE A 89 1.51 -31.57 7.20
C PHE A 89 1.57 -30.06 7.42
N TYR A 90 1.70 -29.34 6.31
CA TYR A 90 1.90 -27.90 6.31
C TYR A 90 0.55 -27.17 6.45
N ASN A 91 0.19 -26.77 7.66
CA ASN A 91 -0.68 -25.61 7.89
C ASN A 91 -0.23 -24.87 9.15
N GLU A 92 -0.03 -23.56 9.04
CA GLU A 92 0.07 -22.71 10.23
C GLU A 92 -1.34 -22.27 10.61
N THR A 93 -1.77 -22.61 11.82
CA THR A 93 -2.96 -22.00 12.40
C THR A 93 -2.61 -20.56 12.79
N VAL A 94 -3.08 -19.59 12.01
CA VAL A 94 -2.95 -18.17 12.35
C VAL A 94 -4.33 -17.61 12.71
N TRP A 95 -4.45 -17.03 13.90
CA TRP A 95 -5.68 -16.33 14.30
C TRP A 95 -5.72 -14.96 13.63
N HIS A 96 -6.37 -14.87 12.47
CA HIS A 96 -6.38 -13.66 11.67
C HIS A 96 -7.67 -13.51 10.83
N PRO A 97 -8.30 -12.32 10.76
CA PRO A 97 -9.51 -12.09 9.96
C PRO A 97 -9.41 -12.54 8.49
N ASN A 98 -8.27 -12.26 7.86
CA ASN A 98 -7.96 -12.57 6.46
C ASN A 98 -7.25 -13.92 6.21
N ILE A 99 -7.10 -14.78 7.23
CA ILE A 99 -6.46 -16.10 7.06
C ILE A 99 -7.43 -17.18 7.55
N ASP A 100 -7.67 -18.18 6.71
CA ASP A 100 -8.52 -19.30 7.09
C ASP A 100 -7.79 -20.17 8.11
N ILE A 101 -8.46 -20.44 9.23
CA ILE A 101 -7.85 -21.10 10.39
C ILE A 101 -7.48 -22.58 10.10
N HIS A 102 -8.12 -23.21 9.12
CA HIS A 102 -7.93 -24.64 8.84
C HIS A 102 -7.03 -24.90 7.64
N SER A 103 -7.26 -24.20 6.53
CA SER A 103 -6.50 -24.33 5.29
C SER A 103 -5.27 -23.43 5.23
N GLY A 104 -5.18 -22.41 6.09
CA GLY A 104 -4.15 -21.38 6.02
C GLY A 104 -4.31 -20.43 4.83
N GLN A 105 -5.38 -20.57 4.04
CA GLN A 105 -5.59 -19.73 2.85
C GLN A 105 -5.69 -18.25 3.25
N VAL A 106 -4.89 -17.42 2.60
CA VAL A 106 -4.90 -15.96 2.80
C VAL A 106 -5.81 -15.32 1.77
N MET A 107 -6.68 -14.41 2.22
CA MET A 107 -7.63 -13.70 1.35
C MET A 107 -7.68 -12.20 1.67
N PHE A 108 -7.32 -11.39 0.67
CA PHE A 108 -7.57 -9.95 0.67
C PHE A 108 -7.78 -9.47 -0.76
N SER A 109 -8.19 -8.21 -0.93
CA SER A 109 -8.85 -7.73 -2.14
C SER A 109 -8.13 -8.06 -3.46
N ILE A 110 -6.81 -7.90 -3.49
CA ILE A 110 -5.97 -8.13 -4.69
C ILE A 110 -5.66 -9.61 -4.96
N LEU A 111 -5.84 -10.52 -4.00
CA LEU A 111 -5.78 -11.96 -4.25
C LEU A 111 -7.10 -12.52 -4.83
N GLY A 112 -8.16 -11.72 -4.80
CA GLY A 112 -9.48 -12.06 -5.33
C GLY A 112 -9.93 -11.11 -6.43
N LYS A 113 -11.05 -10.42 -6.18
CA LYS A 113 -11.78 -9.63 -7.20
C LYS A 113 -10.98 -8.48 -7.80
N ASP A 114 -10.01 -7.95 -7.07
CA ASP A 114 -9.21 -6.80 -7.51
C ASP A 114 -7.89 -7.21 -8.17
N TRP A 115 -7.63 -8.51 -8.33
CA TRP A 115 -6.47 -8.99 -9.09
C TRP A 115 -6.50 -8.47 -10.53
N ARG A 116 -5.38 -7.93 -11.00
CA ARG A 116 -5.20 -7.51 -12.39
C ARG A 116 -3.81 -7.93 -12.87
N PRO A 117 -3.62 -8.27 -14.16
CA PRO A 117 -2.31 -8.68 -14.69
C PRO A 117 -1.18 -7.66 -14.56
N VAL A 118 -1.52 -6.40 -14.25
CA VAL A 118 -0.57 -5.33 -13.95
C VAL A 118 0.05 -5.46 -12.54
N LEU A 119 -0.65 -6.11 -11.60
CA LEU A 119 -0.14 -6.36 -10.25
C LEU A 119 0.98 -7.42 -10.27
N SER A 120 1.82 -7.40 -9.23
CA SER A 120 2.98 -8.28 -9.13
C SER A 120 3.05 -9.00 -7.78
N ILE A 121 4.00 -9.92 -7.65
CA ILE A 121 4.31 -10.59 -6.38
C ILE A 121 4.67 -9.57 -5.29
N ASN A 122 5.31 -8.44 -5.64
CA ASN A 122 5.60 -7.35 -4.70
C ASN A 122 4.31 -6.77 -4.10
N THR A 123 3.29 -6.55 -4.93
CA THR A 123 2.00 -6.02 -4.46
C THR A 123 1.36 -6.97 -3.45
N ILE A 124 1.43 -8.27 -3.71
CA ILE A 124 0.88 -9.29 -2.81
C ILE A 124 1.68 -9.32 -1.50
N LEU A 125 3.01 -9.25 -1.57
CA LEU A 125 3.86 -9.19 -0.39
C LEU A 125 3.55 -7.97 0.48
N LEU A 126 3.39 -6.79 -0.12
CA LEU A 126 3.01 -5.57 0.60
C LEU A 126 1.65 -5.74 1.27
N GLY A 127 0.63 -6.21 0.52
CA GLY A 127 -0.69 -6.47 1.10
C GLY A 127 -0.64 -7.48 2.24
N LEU A 128 0.22 -8.49 2.13
CA LEU A 128 0.45 -9.49 3.16
C LEU A 128 1.12 -8.92 4.41
N GLN A 129 2.10 -8.01 4.28
CA GLN A 129 2.68 -7.31 5.43
C GLN A 129 1.62 -6.43 6.12
N LEU A 130 0.79 -5.73 5.33
CA LEU A 130 -0.20 -4.79 5.85
C LEU A 130 -1.32 -5.47 6.65
N ILE A 131 -1.76 -6.67 6.26
CA ILE A 131 -2.81 -7.35 7.04
C ILE A 131 -2.35 -7.64 8.48
N PHE A 132 -1.05 -7.79 8.73
CA PHE A 132 -0.51 -7.94 10.09
C PHE A 132 -0.41 -6.63 10.86
N LEU A 133 -0.40 -5.48 10.20
CA LEU A 133 -0.46 -4.17 10.86
C LEU A 133 -1.93 -3.78 11.11
N GLU A 134 -2.75 -3.88 10.06
CA GLU A 134 -4.16 -3.49 10.04
C GLU A 134 -5.01 -4.60 9.38
N PRO A 135 -5.54 -5.57 10.13
CA PRO A 135 -6.37 -6.63 9.56
C PRO A 135 -7.65 -6.09 8.94
N SER A 136 -8.04 -6.61 7.76
CA SER A 136 -9.26 -6.17 7.08
C SER A 136 -10.46 -7.05 7.37
N ILE A 137 -11.57 -6.39 7.66
CA ILE A 137 -12.88 -7.00 7.87
C ILE A 137 -13.69 -7.17 6.57
N ASP A 138 -13.35 -6.42 5.51
CA ASP A 138 -14.12 -6.41 4.26
C ASP A 138 -13.96 -7.70 3.45
N PHE A 139 -12.84 -8.38 3.62
CA PHE A 139 -12.48 -9.64 2.97
C PHE A 139 -12.13 -10.72 3.99
N ALA A 140 -12.78 -10.68 5.15
CA ALA A 140 -12.53 -11.65 6.20
C ALA A 140 -12.98 -13.05 5.76
N ILE A 141 -12.07 -14.02 5.87
CA ILE A 141 -12.35 -15.45 5.70
C ILE A 141 -12.52 -16.13 7.06
N ASN A 142 -12.02 -15.53 8.13
CA ASN A 142 -12.30 -15.89 9.51
C ASN A 142 -13.30 -14.87 10.11
N PRO A 143 -14.62 -15.15 10.02
CA PRO A 143 -15.64 -14.20 10.47
C PRO A 143 -15.65 -14.00 11.99
N VAL A 144 -15.18 -14.99 12.76
CA VAL A 144 -15.12 -14.90 14.22
C VAL A 144 -14.02 -13.92 14.63
N ALA A 145 -12.82 -14.03 14.05
CA ALA A 145 -11.74 -13.08 14.29
C ALA A 145 -12.13 -11.66 13.87
N ALA A 146 -12.76 -11.50 12.70
CA ALA A 146 -13.23 -10.21 12.20
C ALA A 146 -14.28 -9.57 13.11
N LYS A 147 -15.24 -10.36 13.60
CA LYS A 147 -16.26 -9.90 14.54
C LYS A 147 -15.63 -9.42 15.85
N THR A 148 -14.69 -10.18 16.41
CA THR A 148 -14.00 -9.78 17.65
C THR A 148 -13.19 -8.50 17.45
N LEU A 149 -12.51 -8.34 16.31
CA LEU A 149 -11.80 -7.11 15.99
C LEU A 149 -12.75 -5.89 15.95
N LEU A 150 -13.91 -6.04 15.32
CA LEU A 150 -14.91 -4.98 15.20
C LEU A 150 -15.56 -4.61 16.53
N GLU A 151 -15.90 -5.60 17.35
CA GLU A 151 -16.61 -5.41 18.63
C GLU A 151 -15.67 -5.00 19.76
N ASN A 152 -14.44 -5.56 19.79
CA ASN A 152 -13.48 -5.33 20.86
C ASN A 152 -12.03 -5.57 20.41
N ALA A 153 -11.42 -4.55 19.80
CA ALA A 153 -10.03 -4.60 19.34
C ALA A 153 -9.02 -4.99 20.44
N GLN A 154 -9.26 -4.61 21.70
CA GLN A 154 -8.37 -4.96 22.82
C GLN A 154 -8.49 -6.43 23.23
N LEU A 155 -9.67 -7.04 23.10
CA LEU A 155 -9.84 -8.48 23.25
C LEU A 155 -9.17 -9.22 22.10
N PHE A 156 -9.39 -8.80 20.86
CA PHE A 156 -8.75 -9.36 19.68
C PHE A 156 -7.22 -9.37 19.81
N ARG A 157 -6.62 -8.23 20.19
CA ARG A 157 -5.17 -8.13 20.44
C ARG A 157 -4.68 -9.16 21.46
N ARG A 158 -5.40 -9.31 22.57
CA ARG A 158 -5.04 -10.30 23.61
C ARG A 158 -5.14 -11.72 23.09
N GLN A 159 -6.23 -12.05 22.38
CA GLN A 159 -6.40 -13.37 21.76
C GLN A 159 -5.25 -13.70 20.81
N VAL A 160 -4.89 -12.76 19.91
CA VAL A 160 -3.73 -12.92 19.02
C VAL A 160 -2.47 -13.21 19.85
N GLN A 161 -2.16 -12.39 20.85
CA GLN A 161 -0.96 -12.59 21.67
C GLN A 161 -0.94 -13.95 22.40
N HIS A 162 -2.07 -14.43 22.92
CA HIS A 162 -2.17 -15.77 23.50
C HIS A 162 -1.91 -16.86 22.46
N THR A 163 -2.47 -16.73 21.25
CA THR A 163 -2.22 -17.72 20.19
C THR A 163 -0.75 -17.75 19.77
N LEU A 164 -0.04 -16.60 19.77
CA LEU A 164 1.39 -16.56 19.45
C LEU A 164 2.27 -17.25 20.51
N GLN A 165 1.81 -17.37 21.75
CA GLN A 165 2.51 -18.08 22.82
C GLN A 165 2.39 -19.60 22.70
N GLY A 166 1.51 -20.09 21.83
CA GLY A 166 1.18 -21.50 21.64
C GLY A 166 0.15 -22.03 22.64
N GLY A 167 -0.58 -23.07 22.26
CA GLY A 167 -1.64 -23.68 23.07
C GLY A 167 -2.88 -24.06 22.26
N LEU A 168 -3.89 -24.60 22.94
CA LEU A 168 -5.17 -24.95 22.33
C LEU A 168 -6.15 -23.79 22.51
N TYR A 169 -6.51 -23.12 21.42
CA TYR A 169 -7.46 -22.00 21.43
C TYR A 169 -8.45 -22.16 20.30
N PHE A 170 -9.71 -21.73 20.47
CA PHE A 170 -10.74 -21.83 19.42
C PHE A 170 -10.92 -23.24 18.84
N GLY A 171 -10.59 -24.28 19.62
CA GLY A 171 -10.61 -25.68 19.19
C GLY A 171 -9.49 -26.09 18.23
N VAL A 172 -8.45 -25.27 18.07
CA VAL A 172 -7.30 -25.55 17.19
C VAL A 172 -5.99 -25.35 17.96
N GLU A 173 -5.00 -26.19 17.66
CA GLU A 173 -3.66 -26.09 18.24
C GLU A 173 -2.85 -25.00 17.54
N PHE A 174 -2.29 -24.09 18.33
CA PHE A 174 -1.39 -23.03 17.92
C PHE A 174 0.04 -23.35 18.36
N LEU A 175 0.98 -23.19 17.43
CA LEU A 175 2.40 -23.37 17.71
C LEU A 175 2.98 -22.08 18.31
N GLN A 176 3.86 -22.24 19.30
CA GLN A 176 4.55 -21.11 19.91
C GLN A 176 5.53 -20.47 18.92
N HIS A 177 5.46 -19.15 18.77
CA HIS A 177 6.39 -18.41 17.92
C HIS A 177 7.76 -18.22 18.60
N PRO A 178 8.89 -18.38 17.88
CA PRO A 178 10.23 -18.31 18.46
C PRO A 178 10.53 -17.01 19.20
N ARG A 179 10.12 -15.86 18.64
CA ARG A 179 10.35 -14.54 19.27
C ARG A 179 9.50 -14.27 20.51
N GLN A 180 8.42 -15.03 20.75
CA GLN A 180 7.65 -14.94 22.00
C GLN A 180 8.40 -15.59 23.19
N ARG A 181 9.24 -16.60 22.94
CA ARG A 181 10.08 -17.23 23.98
C ARG A 181 11.05 -16.24 24.63
N LEU A 182 11.58 -15.30 23.85
CA LEU A 182 12.54 -14.29 24.31
C LEU A 182 11.90 -13.24 25.21
N HIS A 183 10.63 -12.91 25.00
CA HIS A 183 9.92 -11.91 25.79
C HIS A 183 9.60 -12.43 27.21
N LEU A 184 9.23 -13.72 27.35
CA LEU A 184 8.95 -14.36 28.64
C LEU A 184 10.20 -14.50 29.53
N ALA A 185 11.38 -14.68 28.93
CA ALA A 185 12.64 -14.77 29.67
C ALA A 185 13.05 -13.45 30.35
N ASN A 186 12.53 -12.31 29.88
CA ASN A 186 12.90 -10.96 30.32
C ASN A 186 11.80 -10.21 31.09
N ALA A 187 10.62 -10.82 31.30
CA ALA A 187 9.49 -10.16 31.97
C ALA A 187 9.61 -10.21 33.52
N PRO A 188 9.39 -9.11 34.25
CA PRO A 188 9.40 -9.11 35.71
C PRO A 188 8.20 -9.88 36.26
N ALA A 189 8.46 -10.82 37.19
CA ALA A 189 7.46 -11.72 37.77
C ALA A 189 6.44 -10.96 38.65
N ASN A 190 5.35 -10.47 38.06
CA ASN A 190 4.26 -9.78 38.78
C ASN A 190 3.11 -10.74 39.09
N ARG A 191 2.94 -11.09 40.37
CA ARG A 191 2.00 -12.11 40.89
C ARG A 191 0.52 -11.66 40.99
N SER A 192 0.15 -10.47 40.52
CA SER A 192 -1.23 -9.95 40.63
C SER A 192 -2.11 -10.16 39.39
N HIS A 193 -1.55 -10.62 38.26
CA HIS A 193 -2.29 -10.79 36.99
C HIS A 193 -3.11 -12.09 36.90
N GLY A 194 -2.83 -13.08 37.75
CA GLY A 194 -3.30 -14.45 37.53
C GLY A 194 -4.79 -14.75 37.72
N LYS A 195 -5.64 -13.81 38.16
CA LYS A 195 -7.10 -14.06 38.24
C LYS A 195 -7.82 -13.68 36.94
N ARG A 196 -7.49 -12.51 36.40
CA ARG A 196 -8.08 -11.97 35.16
C ARG A 196 -7.60 -12.77 33.94
N GLU A 197 -6.37 -13.25 33.98
CA GLU A 197 -5.77 -14.13 32.97
C GLU A 197 -6.47 -15.49 32.90
N ARG A 198 -6.73 -16.12 34.07
CA ARG A 198 -7.48 -17.39 34.15
C ARG A 198 -8.94 -17.27 33.71
N GLU A 199 -9.61 -16.15 34.01
CA GLU A 199 -10.98 -15.88 33.52
C GLU A 199 -11.00 -15.72 31.99
N LEU A 200 -9.98 -15.10 31.40
CA LEU A 200 -9.86 -14.92 29.95
C LEU A 200 -9.44 -16.21 29.22
N GLU A 201 -8.54 -17.00 29.78
CA GLU A 201 -8.18 -18.34 29.27
C GLU A 201 -9.44 -19.21 29.17
N HIS A 202 -10.25 -19.22 30.23
CA HIS A 202 -11.55 -19.89 30.24
C HIS A 202 -12.50 -19.36 29.13
N ASP A 203 -12.59 -18.04 28.93
CA ASP A 203 -13.44 -17.46 27.89
C ASP A 203 -12.98 -17.79 26.46
N ILE A 204 -11.67 -17.93 26.23
CA ILE A 204 -11.11 -18.31 24.91
C ILE A 204 -11.28 -19.81 24.66
N GLU A 205 -11.06 -20.67 25.67
CA GLU A 205 -11.25 -22.13 25.58
C GLU A 205 -12.70 -22.51 25.25
N HIS A 206 -13.68 -21.73 25.73
CA HIS A 206 -15.10 -21.99 25.53
C HIS A 206 -15.73 -21.28 24.32
N MET A 207 -14.96 -20.53 23.53
CA MET A 207 -15.45 -19.88 22.32
C MET A 207 -15.47 -20.87 21.14
N THR A 208 -16.62 -21.52 20.91
CA THR A 208 -16.81 -22.46 19.79
C THR A 208 -17.02 -21.73 18.47
N ILE A 209 -16.25 -22.10 17.43
CA ILE A 209 -16.56 -21.77 16.04
C ILE A 209 -17.83 -22.57 15.67
N SER A 210 -18.97 -21.89 15.55
CA SER A 210 -20.21 -22.52 15.10
C SER A 210 -20.07 -22.99 13.65
N LYS A 211 -20.09 -24.31 13.43
CA LYS A 211 -20.29 -24.92 12.11
C LYS A 211 -21.70 -24.59 11.59
N SER A 212 -21.79 -23.98 10.42
CA SER A 212 -22.96 -24.03 9.53
C SER A 212 -22.47 -23.65 8.12
N MET A 213 -22.82 -24.32 7.02
CA MET A 213 -24.01 -25.13 6.71
C MET A 213 -23.61 -26.34 5.83
N ASP A 214 -24.29 -27.46 6.02
CA ASP A 214 -24.25 -28.61 5.11
C ASP A 214 -24.72 -28.19 3.72
N CYS A 215 -23.89 -28.44 2.70
CA CYS A 215 -24.25 -28.30 1.30
C CYS A 215 -24.70 -29.69 0.81
N GLU A 216 -26.01 -29.92 0.76
CA GLU A 216 -26.56 -31.11 0.10
C GLU A 216 -26.31 -31.01 -1.41
N MET A 217 -25.61 -32.01 -1.95
CA MET A 217 -25.41 -32.19 -3.37
C MET A 217 -26.74 -32.68 -3.98
N THR A 218 -27.40 -31.83 -4.77
CA THR A 218 -28.39 -32.28 -5.76
C THR A 218 -27.83 -32.05 -7.15
N ASP A 219 -27.61 -33.14 -7.87
CA ASP A 219 -27.33 -33.14 -9.30
C ASP A 219 -28.55 -32.61 -10.07
N GLU A 220 -28.43 -31.47 -10.75
CA GLU A 220 -29.24 -31.12 -11.91
C GLU A 220 -28.59 -29.98 -12.73
N ASP A 221 -28.45 -30.21 -14.03
CA ASP A 221 -27.84 -29.36 -15.05
C ASP A 221 -28.52 -27.97 -15.19
N SER A 222 -27.76 -26.88 -15.20
CA SER A 222 -27.90 -25.73 -16.12
C SER A 222 -27.04 -24.53 -15.72
N ASP A 223 -26.54 -23.82 -16.74
CA ASP A 223 -25.77 -22.58 -16.68
C ASP A 223 -26.35 -21.48 -15.76
N HIS A 224 -25.44 -20.66 -15.20
CA HIS A 224 -25.62 -19.47 -14.34
C HIS A 224 -25.67 -19.69 -12.82
N HIS A 225 -24.52 -19.55 -12.15
CA HIS A 225 -24.48 -19.23 -10.72
C HIS A 225 -24.46 -17.71 -10.49
N PRO A 226 -25.36 -17.15 -9.67
CA PRO A 226 -25.30 -15.76 -9.24
C PRO A 226 -24.35 -15.63 -8.04
N VAL A 227 -23.36 -14.74 -8.15
CA VAL A 227 -22.58 -14.26 -7.00
C VAL A 227 -23.54 -13.53 -6.05
N PRO A 228 -23.49 -13.71 -4.72
CA PRO A 228 -24.33 -12.97 -3.80
C PRO A 228 -24.02 -11.48 -3.91
N VAL A 229 -24.95 -10.74 -4.53
CA VAL A 229 -24.91 -9.28 -4.62
C VAL A 229 -25.25 -8.72 -3.25
N PHE A 230 -24.23 -8.44 -2.44
CA PHE A 230 -24.36 -7.40 -1.42
C PHE A 230 -24.61 -6.09 -2.14
N LYS A 231 -25.89 -5.71 -2.26
CA LYS A 231 -26.29 -4.40 -2.77
C LYS A 231 -25.79 -3.34 -1.79
N ARG A 232 -24.64 -2.77 -2.08
CA ARG A 232 -24.44 -1.33 -1.94
C ARG A 232 -23.98 -0.81 -3.28
N HIS A 233 -24.91 -0.15 -3.98
CA HIS A 233 -24.55 0.93 -4.88
C HIS A 233 -23.61 1.85 -4.09
N ARG A 234 -22.31 1.80 -4.37
CA ARG A 234 -21.48 2.98 -4.19
C ARG A 234 -21.41 3.60 -5.58
N THR A 235 -22.42 4.44 -5.84
CA THR A 235 -22.20 5.60 -6.69
C THR A 235 -20.91 6.26 -6.19
N PHE A 236 -20.02 6.63 -7.11
CA PHE A 236 -19.07 7.68 -6.82
C PHE A 236 -19.93 8.90 -6.47
N ASP A 237 -20.10 9.18 -5.17
CA ASP A 237 -20.67 10.44 -4.76
C ASP A 237 -19.59 11.49 -5.05
N ASP A 238 -19.72 12.15 -6.20
CA ASP A 238 -19.01 13.40 -6.55
C ASP A 238 -19.50 14.59 -5.69
N THR A 239 -20.23 14.30 -4.60
CA THR A 239 -20.76 15.27 -3.65
C THR A 239 -20.49 14.80 -2.23
N ASP A 240 -19.25 14.91 -1.78
CA ASP A 240 -19.00 15.00 -0.34
C ASP A 240 -18.08 16.21 -0.10
N GLY A 241 -18.68 17.30 0.35
CA GLY A 241 -17.96 18.41 0.95
C GLY A 241 -17.36 17.91 2.25
N GLY A 242 -16.17 17.30 2.15
CA GLY A 242 -15.48 16.73 3.29
C GLY A 242 -15.23 17.81 4.34
N SER A 243 -15.64 17.54 5.58
CA SER A 243 -15.19 18.34 6.72
C SER A 243 -13.66 18.21 6.85
N LEU A 244 -12.96 19.31 7.13
CA LEU A 244 -11.52 19.31 7.46
C LEU A 244 -11.20 18.41 8.69
N SER A 245 -12.22 17.93 9.39
CA SER A 245 -12.16 17.04 10.56
C SER A 245 -11.79 15.58 10.28
N GLY A 246 -11.22 15.24 9.13
CA GLY A 246 -10.65 13.91 8.83
C GLY A 246 -9.29 13.68 9.52
N GLU A 247 -9.19 14.09 10.79
CA GLU A 247 -8.01 14.65 11.48
C GLU A 247 -6.75 13.80 11.58
N ASN A 248 -6.68 12.57 11.06
CA ASN A 248 -5.48 11.73 11.23
C ASN A 248 -5.07 10.88 10.02
N LYS A 249 -5.65 11.10 8.83
CA LYS A 249 -5.25 10.31 7.65
C LYS A 249 -4.06 10.94 6.93
N PRO A 250 -3.08 10.13 6.46
CA PRO A 250 -1.94 10.63 5.72
C PRO A 250 -2.40 11.36 4.46
N ARG A 251 -1.66 12.40 4.07
CA ARG A 251 -2.02 13.28 2.95
C ARG A 251 -0.90 13.38 1.94
N ILE A 252 -1.32 13.44 0.69
CA ILE A 252 -0.48 13.76 -0.46
C ILE A 252 -0.90 15.12 -0.96
N LEU A 253 0.05 16.04 -1.10
CA LEU A 253 -0.20 17.35 -1.69
C LEU A 253 0.31 17.35 -3.13
N LEU A 254 -0.57 17.68 -4.08
CA LEU A 254 -0.21 17.92 -5.48
C LEU A 254 -0.05 19.43 -5.67
N MET A 255 1.18 19.88 -5.89
CA MET A 255 1.54 21.28 -6.06
C MET A 255 2.28 21.52 -7.38
N GLY A 256 2.35 22.76 -7.82
CA GLY A 256 3.03 23.16 -9.05
C GLY A 256 2.26 24.20 -9.87
N LEU A 257 2.93 24.78 -10.85
CA LEU A 257 2.41 25.91 -11.64
C LEU A 257 1.13 25.57 -12.41
N ARG A 258 0.39 26.60 -12.80
CA ARG A 258 -0.82 26.47 -13.63
C ARG A 258 -0.50 25.71 -14.91
N ARG A 259 -1.40 24.79 -15.29
CA ARG A 259 -1.29 23.92 -16.49
C ARG A 259 -0.16 22.89 -16.47
N SER A 260 0.59 22.72 -15.36
CA SER A 260 1.65 21.71 -15.27
C SER A 260 1.16 20.26 -15.33
N GLY A 261 -0.13 20.00 -15.13
CA GLY A 261 -0.74 18.66 -15.29
C GLY A 261 -1.16 17.96 -13.99
N LYS A 262 -1.07 18.64 -12.83
CA LYS A 262 -1.47 18.13 -11.50
C LYS A 262 -2.82 17.39 -11.49
N SER A 263 -3.88 18.08 -11.92
CA SER A 263 -5.25 17.57 -11.89
C SER A 263 -5.45 16.45 -12.90
N SER A 264 -4.76 16.51 -14.05
CA SER A 264 -4.73 15.42 -15.02
C SER A 264 -4.08 14.17 -14.43
N ILE A 265 -2.96 14.33 -13.71
CA ILE A 265 -2.27 13.23 -13.01
C ILE A 265 -3.23 12.58 -12.00
N GLN A 266 -3.85 13.42 -11.17
CA GLN A 266 -4.84 13.02 -10.18
C GLN A 266 -6.00 12.21 -10.81
N ARG A 267 -6.63 12.73 -11.86
CA ARG A 267 -7.81 12.12 -12.49
C ARG A 267 -7.48 10.80 -13.19
N VAL A 268 -6.35 10.75 -13.90
CA VAL A 268 -5.93 9.53 -14.60
C VAL A 268 -5.61 8.41 -13.61
N VAL A 269 -4.85 8.71 -12.55
CA VAL A 269 -4.44 7.68 -11.58
C VAL A 269 -5.61 7.22 -10.73
N PHE A 270 -6.38 8.15 -10.16
CA PHE A 270 -7.35 7.83 -9.10
C PHE A 270 -8.77 7.66 -9.60
N HIS A 271 -9.13 8.31 -10.72
CA HIS A 271 -10.49 8.26 -11.28
C HIS A 271 -10.54 7.41 -12.54
N LYS A 272 -9.40 6.86 -12.97
CA LYS A 272 -9.28 6.05 -14.19
C LYS A 272 -9.78 6.81 -15.43
N MET A 273 -9.68 8.13 -15.39
CA MET A 273 -9.98 8.99 -16.53
C MET A 273 -9.01 8.66 -17.66
N SER A 274 -9.51 8.58 -18.90
CA SER A 274 -8.61 8.38 -20.03
C SER A 274 -7.74 9.63 -20.24
N PRO A 275 -6.46 9.52 -20.63
CA PRO A 275 -5.63 10.71 -20.87
C PRO A 275 -6.23 11.67 -21.90
N HIS A 276 -6.98 11.16 -22.89
CA HIS A 276 -7.68 11.99 -23.87
C HIS A 276 -8.78 12.86 -23.25
N GLU A 277 -9.47 12.37 -22.22
CA GLU A 277 -10.46 13.15 -21.47
C GLU A 277 -9.80 14.28 -20.66
N THR A 278 -8.53 14.14 -20.28
CA THR A 278 -7.84 15.17 -19.47
C THR A 278 -7.62 16.49 -20.22
N LEU A 279 -7.65 16.46 -21.56
CA LEU A 279 -7.58 17.67 -22.40
C LEU A 279 -8.76 18.62 -22.17
N PHE A 280 -9.87 18.12 -21.63
CA PHE A 280 -11.09 18.87 -21.37
C PHE A 280 -11.27 19.24 -19.90
N LEU A 281 -10.26 19.01 -19.05
CA LEU A 281 -10.32 19.43 -17.65
C LEU A 281 -10.28 20.95 -17.54
N GLU A 282 -11.20 21.49 -16.75
CA GLU A 282 -11.15 22.88 -16.33
C GLU A 282 -9.98 23.12 -15.37
N GLY A 283 -9.48 24.36 -15.34
CA GLY A 283 -8.43 24.73 -14.40
C GLY A 283 -8.93 24.69 -12.97
N THR A 284 -8.20 24.02 -12.08
CA THR A 284 -8.44 24.05 -10.64
C THR A 284 -8.21 25.46 -10.09
N ASN A 285 -9.30 26.12 -9.67
CA ASN A 285 -9.29 27.51 -9.16
C ASN A 285 -9.42 27.58 -7.62
N SER A 286 -9.62 26.43 -6.97
CA SER A 286 -9.74 26.29 -5.51
C SER A 286 -9.17 24.95 -5.09
N LEU A 287 -8.79 24.80 -3.82
CA LEU A 287 -8.31 23.54 -3.28
C LEU A 287 -9.33 22.41 -3.52
N ASP A 288 -8.93 21.36 -4.24
CA ASP A 288 -9.73 20.15 -4.47
C ASP A 288 -9.19 19.02 -3.58
N ILE A 289 -9.92 18.70 -2.52
CA ILE A 289 -9.57 17.63 -1.58
C ILE A 289 -10.35 16.38 -1.95
N LYS A 290 -9.62 15.29 -2.22
CA LYS A 290 -10.21 14.00 -2.53
C LYS A 290 -9.78 12.95 -1.54
N TYR A 291 -10.77 12.19 -1.09
CA TYR A 291 -10.55 11.07 -0.22
C TYR A 291 -10.38 9.79 -1.04
N ILE A 292 -9.19 9.18 -0.95
CA ILE A 292 -8.89 7.93 -1.63
C ILE A 292 -9.00 6.80 -0.61
N ALA A 293 -10.04 5.98 -0.77
CA ALA A 293 -10.25 4.74 -0.02
C ALA A 293 -10.60 3.61 -0.99
N ASN A 294 -9.61 3.21 -1.78
CA ASN A 294 -9.79 2.13 -2.75
C ASN A 294 -10.01 0.76 -2.07
N ASN A 295 -9.55 0.61 -0.83
CA ASN A 295 -9.83 -0.50 0.06
C ASN A 295 -9.65 -0.04 1.52
N SER A 296 -9.96 -0.92 2.49
CA SER A 296 -9.79 -0.63 3.92
C SER A 296 -8.35 -0.28 4.32
N PHE A 297 -7.36 -0.66 3.50
CA PHE A 297 -5.93 -0.59 3.80
C PHE A 297 -5.23 0.67 3.28
N VAL A 298 -5.72 1.24 2.19
CA VAL A 298 -5.12 2.42 1.53
C VAL A 298 -6.12 3.56 1.67
N GLN A 299 -5.99 4.29 2.77
CA GLN A 299 -6.82 5.43 3.12
C GLN A 299 -5.97 6.68 3.27
N PHE A 300 -6.00 7.55 2.27
CA PHE A 300 -5.28 8.82 2.31
C PHE A 300 -6.09 9.92 1.62
N GLN A 301 -5.70 11.17 1.86
CA GLN A 301 -6.27 12.31 1.14
C GLN A 301 -5.29 12.81 0.09
N ILE A 302 -5.82 13.24 -1.04
CA ILE A 302 -5.08 13.99 -2.05
C ILE A 302 -5.61 15.40 -2.06
N TRP A 303 -4.71 16.36 -1.89
CA TRP A 303 -5.03 17.77 -1.96
C TRP A 303 -4.45 18.31 -3.26
N ASP A 304 -5.30 18.61 -4.24
CA ASP A 304 -4.90 19.23 -5.52
C ASP A 304 -5.01 20.75 -5.39
N PHE A 305 -3.86 21.43 -5.42
CA PHE A 305 -3.77 22.87 -5.21
C PHE A 305 -4.02 23.64 -6.51
N PRO A 306 -4.62 24.85 -6.44
CA PRO A 306 -4.75 25.71 -7.60
C PRO A 306 -3.37 26.14 -8.12
N GLY A 307 -3.26 26.34 -9.43
CA GLY A 307 -1.96 26.54 -10.08
C GLY A 307 -1.28 27.88 -9.82
N ASP A 308 -2.02 28.83 -9.27
CA ASP A 308 -1.61 30.16 -8.85
C ASP A 308 -1.51 30.28 -7.32
N PHE A 309 -1.59 29.17 -6.59
CA PHE A 309 -1.47 29.15 -5.14
C PHE A 309 -0.15 29.77 -4.66
N ASP A 310 -0.27 30.79 -3.81
CA ASP A 310 0.83 31.39 -3.05
C ASP A 310 0.48 31.29 -1.55
N PHE A 311 1.47 30.96 -0.72
CA PHE A 311 1.29 30.91 0.74
C PHE A 311 0.98 32.28 1.38
N LYS A 312 1.10 33.37 0.62
CA LYS A 312 0.67 34.72 1.04
C LYS A 312 -0.83 34.93 0.90
N ASP A 313 -1.51 34.13 0.09
CA ASP A 313 -2.93 34.26 -0.19
C ASP A 313 -3.77 33.42 0.79
N ASP A 314 -4.95 33.92 1.12
CA ASP A 314 -5.88 33.19 1.98
C ASP A 314 -6.47 31.99 1.22
N LEU A 315 -6.13 30.78 1.66
CA LEU A 315 -6.71 29.55 1.15
C LEU A 315 -7.97 29.21 1.94
N VAL A 316 -9.11 29.08 1.27
CA VAL A 316 -10.39 28.74 1.91
C VAL A 316 -10.92 27.42 1.36
N TYR A 317 -11.29 26.51 2.27
CA TYR A 317 -11.96 25.25 1.94
C TYR A 317 -13.12 25.02 2.91
N GLY A 318 -14.31 24.69 2.39
CA GLY A 318 -15.50 24.47 3.24
C GLY A 318 -15.91 25.68 4.09
N GLY A 319 -15.51 26.91 3.70
CA GLY A 319 -15.76 28.13 4.46
C GLY A 319 -14.78 28.39 5.61
N GLN A 320 -13.75 27.55 5.77
CA GLN A 320 -12.70 27.71 6.77
C GLN A 320 -11.37 28.09 6.09
N LEU A 321 -10.61 28.97 6.75
CA LEU A 321 -9.23 29.30 6.36
C LEU A 321 -8.32 28.09 6.62
N VAL A 322 -7.60 27.68 5.60
CA VAL A 322 -6.65 26.56 5.61
C VAL A 322 -5.25 27.15 5.79
N ASN A 323 -4.66 26.96 6.98
CA ASN A 323 -3.34 27.48 7.31
C ASN A 323 -2.22 26.45 7.01
N GLU A 324 -0.96 26.89 7.07
CA GLU A 324 0.21 26.02 6.81
C GLU A 324 0.31 24.81 7.75
N GLU A 325 -0.10 24.96 9.02
CA GLU A 325 -0.17 23.86 9.98
C GLU A 325 -1.16 22.78 9.53
N MET A 326 -2.34 23.19 9.05
CA MET A 326 -3.33 22.28 8.47
C MET A 326 -2.81 21.65 7.19
N ILE A 327 -2.06 22.37 6.35
CA ILE A 327 -1.52 21.85 5.09
C ILE A 327 -0.44 20.79 5.36
N PHE A 328 0.57 21.12 6.18
CA PHE A 328 1.79 20.31 6.32
C PHE A 328 1.78 19.34 7.50
N GLY A 329 0.97 19.57 8.54
CA GLY A 329 1.06 18.84 9.81
C GLY A 329 0.81 17.33 9.73
N ASN A 330 0.00 16.87 8.76
CA ASN A 330 -0.19 15.43 8.49
C ASN A 330 0.05 15.10 7.01
N CYS A 331 0.97 15.83 6.39
CA CYS A 331 1.43 15.57 5.04
C CYS A 331 2.50 14.48 5.08
N GLY A 332 2.29 13.38 4.36
CA GLY A 332 3.29 12.32 4.19
C GLY A 332 4.23 12.63 3.03
N ALA A 333 3.67 13.14 1.93
CA ALA A 333 4.45 13.45 0.73
C ALA A 333 3.91 14.67 -0.01
N ILE A 334 4.83 15.45 -0.59
CA ILE A 334 4.53 16.53 -1.52
C ILE A 334 5.02 16.10 -2.89
N VAL A 335 4.12 16.13 -3.86
CA VAL A 335 4.45 15.92 -5.26
C VAL A 335 4.34 17.22 -6.01
N PHE A 336 5.49 17.72 -6.42
CA PHE A 336 5.61 18.97 -7.15
C PHE A 336 5.75 18.69 -8.65
N VAL A 337 4.82 19.20 -9.44
CA VAL A 337 4.74 18.92 -10.88
C VAL A 337 5.30 20.12 -11.67
N ILE A 338 6.43 19.90 -12.33
CA ILE A 338 7.09 20.84 -13.24
C ILE A 338 6.77 20.45 -14.68
N ASP A 339 6.33 21.39 -15.50
CA ASP A 339 6.13 21.15 -16.93
C ASP A 339 7.48 21.25 -17.65
N ALA A 340 7.98 20.14 -18.20
CA ALA A 340 9.27 20.10 -18.87
C ALA A 340 9.27 20.86 -20.22
N GLN A 341 8.09 21.25 -20.73
CA GLN A 341 7.98 22.03 -21.95
C GLN A 341 7.98 23.55 -21.69
N ASP A 342 7.87 23.97 -20.43
CA ASP A 342 7.81 25.38 -20.02
C ASP A 342 9.22 25.87 -19.62
N ASP A 343 10.15 25.86 -20.59
CA ASP A 343 11.51 26.38 -20.44
C ASP A 343 11.53 27.91 -20.71
N PRO A 344 12.03 28.76 -19.79
CA PRO A 344 12.79 28.42 -18.57
C PRO A 344 11.93 28.03 -17.36
N TYR A 345 12.40 27.03 -16.60
CA TYR A 345 11.68 26.48 -15.43
C TYR A 345 11.84 27.30 -14.13
N SER A 346 12.48 28.48 -14.17
CA SER A 346 12.91 29.24 -12.99
C SER A 346 11.77 29.62 -12.04
N GLU A 347 10.59 29.96 -12.57
CA GLU A 347 9.40 30.23 -11.76
C GLU A 347 8.95 28.98 -10.99
N ALA A 348 8.98 27.82 -11.64
CA ALA A 348 8.60 26.55 -11.02
C ALA A 348 9.60 26.16 -9.92
N LEU A 349 10.90 26.38 -10.14
CA LEU A 349 11.95 26.10 -9.16
C LEU A 349 11.83 27.02 -7.94
N THR A 350 11.61 28.32 -8.15
CA THR A 350 11.36 29.27 -7.06
C THR A 350 10.18 28.83 -6.19
N ARG A 351 9.08 28.40 -6.83
CA ARG A 351 7.89 27.88 -6.13
C ARG A 351 8.17 26.56 -5.40
N LEU A 352 8.95 25.66 -5.99
CA LEU A 352 9.37 24.41 -5.37
C LEU A 352 10.21 24.68 -4.13
N HIS A 353 11.21 25.55 -4.23
CA HIS A 353 12.06 25.97 -3.11
C HIS A 353 11.20 26.52 -1.95
N ASP A 354 10.31 27.48 -2.24
CA ASP A 354 9.43 28.07 -1.22
C ASP A 354 8.53 27.03 -0.54
N THR A 355 8.01 26.07 -1.32
CA THR A 355 7.18 24.97 -0.81
C THR A 355 7.97 24.05 0.11
N VAL A 356 9.16 23.64 -0.33
CA VAL A 356 10.05 22.72 0.40
C VAL A 356 10.51 23.34 1.71
N ALA A 357 10.99 24.58 1.68
CA ALA A 357 11.47 25.30 2.86
C ALA A 357 10.37 25.46 3.92
N ARG A 358 9.13 25.76 3.50
CA ARG A 358 7.98 25.87 4.41
C ARG A 358 7.56 24.50 4.95
N ALA A 359 7.38 23.51 4.09
CA ALA A 359 6.94 22.18 4.49
C ALA A 359 7.92 21.54 5.49
N HIS A 360 9.22 21.58 5.21
CA HIS A 360 10.26 21.01 6.07
C HIS A 360 10.30 21.68 7.46
N ARG A 361 9.99 22.98 7.54
CA ARG A 361 9.90 23.71 8.82
C ARG A 361 8.76 23.22 9.70
N TYR A 362 7.62 22.82 9.14
CA TYR A 362 6.47 22.32 9.90
C TYR A 362 6.53 20.81 10.13
N ASN A 363 6.99 20.05 9.14
CA ASN A 363 7.07 18.61 9.18
C ASN A 363 8.35 18.13 8.46
N PRO A 364 9.42 17.81 9.19
CA PRO A 364 10.69 17.39 8.60
C PRO A 364 10.64 15.98 8.00
N ASN A 365 9.57 15.21 8.27
CA ASN A 365 9.40 13.85 7.75
C ASN A 365 8.66 13.79 6.40
N VAL A 366 8.38 14.93 5.78
CA VAL A 366 7.71 14.98 4.47
C VAL A 366 8.64 14.45 3.39
N PHE A 367 8.16 13.51 2.59
CA PHE A 367 8.83 13.11 1.35
C PHE A 367 8.59 14.14 0.24
N PHE A 368 9.65 14.55 -0.43
CA PHE A 368 9.59 15.50 -1.54
C PHE A 368 9.86 14.80 -2.87
N GLU A 369 8.84 14.71 -3.70
CA GLU A 369 8.91 14.04 -5.00
C GLU A 369 8.62 15.06 -6.12
N VAL A 370 9.54 15.18 -7.07
CA VAL A 370 9.46 16.15 -8.17
C VAL A 370 9.16 15.42 -9.47
N PHE A 371 8.01 15.73 -10.07
CA PHE A 371 7.61 15.19 -11.37
C PHE A 371 7.95 16.19 -12.46
N ILE A 372 8.96 15.84 -13.26
CA ILE A 372 9.31 16.53 -14.50
C ILE A 372 8.39 15.97 -15.58
N HIS A 373 7.31 16.69 -15.84
CA HIS A 373 6.13 16.22 -16.55
C HIS A 373 6.10 16.66 -18.02
N LYS A 374 5.29 15.99 -18.84
CA LYS A 374 5.13 16.23 -20.29
C LYS A 374 6.40 16.02 -21.12
N VAL A 375 7.23 15.05 -20.74
CA VAL A 375 8.45 14.69 -21.49
C VAL A 375 8.18 13.92 -22.80
N ASP A 376 6.92 13.89 -23.23
CA ASP A 376 6.45 13.36 -24.51
C ASP A 376 6.36 14.41 -25.63
N GLY A 377 6.64 15.69 -25.33
CA GLY A 377 6.62 16.75 -26.34
C GLY A 377 7.73 16.64 -27.39
N ASP A 378 7.56 17.39 -28.49
CA ASP A 378 8.49 17.45 -29.63
C ASP A 378 9.92 17.87 -29.25
N LEU A 379 10.11 18.46 -28.06
CA LEU A 379 11.41 18.81 -27.48
C LEU A 379 12.22 17.59 -27.01
N PHE A 380 11.55 16.48 -26.70
CA PHE A 380 12.12 15.30 -26.03
C PHE A 380 12.16 14.07 -26.94
N ILE A 381 12.74 14.23 -28.13
CA ILE A 381 12.85 13.20 -29.17
C ILE A 381 13.78 12.05 -28.74
N SER A 382 14.82 12.36 -27.96
CA SER A 382 15.80 11.39 -27.45
C SER A 382 15.75 11.28 -25.93
N ASP A 383 16.20 10.12 -25.41
CA ASP A 383 16.35 9.95 -23.96
C ASP A 383 17.47 10.84 -23.39
N ASP A 384 18.47 11.23 -24.21
CA ASP A 384 19.53 12.15 -23.80
C ASP A 384 18.97 13.53 -23.42
N HIS A 385 18.04 14.09 -24.20
CA HIS A 385 17.40 15.37 -23.87
C HIS A 385 16.62 15.31 -22.56
N LYS A 386 15.99 14.17 -22.26
CA LYS A 386 15.25 13.98 -21.01
C LYS A 386 16.19 13.90 -19.81
N ILE A 387 17.32 13.20 -19.97
CA ILE A 387 18.36 13.09 -18.93
C ILE A 387 18.98 14.46 -18.66
N ASP A 388 19.28 15.23 -19.71
CA ASP A 388 19.85 16.57 -19.56
C ASP A 388 18.87 17.53 -18.87
N CYS A 389 17.59 17.52 -19.26
CA CYS A 389 16.53 18.29 -18.60
C CYS A 389 16.40 17.91 -17.11
N GLN A 390 16.38 16.61 -16.80
CA GLN A 390 16.35 16.17 -15.40
C GLN A 390 17.55 16.64 -14.62
N ARG A 391 18.76 16.49 -15.18
CA ARG A 391 20.01 16.90 -14.52
C ARG A 391 20.02 18.40 -14.27
N ASP A 392 19.58 19.20 -15.23
CA ASP A 392 19.55 20.66 -15.12
C ASP A 392 18.58 21.12 -14.02
N ILE A 393 17.34 20.64 -14.04
CA ILE A 393 16.34 20.92 -13.01
C ILE A 393 16.84 20.49 -11.63
N GLN A 394 17.37 19.27 -11.52
CA GLN A 394 17.88 18.74 -10.26
C GLN A 394 19.07 19.56 -9.73
N GLN A 395 19.98 19.96 -10.61
CA GLN A 395 21.14 20.75 -10.21
C GLN A 395 20.72 22.13 -9.70
N GLN A 396 19.88 22.86 -10.44
CA GLN A 396 19.46 24.20 -10.06
C GLN A 396 18.76 24.23 -8.70
N ILE A 397 17.78 23.33 -8.46
CA ILE A 397 17.09 23.30 -7.16
C ILE A 397 17.99 22.83 -6.01
N THR A 398 18.93 21.92 -6.28
CA THR A 398 19.86 21.43 -5.25
C THR A 398 20.80 22.56 -4.82
N GLU A 399 21.28 23.38 -5.76
CA GLU A 399 22.09 24.56 -5.48
C GLU A 399 21.28 25.58 -4.65
N GLU A 400 20.03 25.88 -5.04
CA GLU A 400 19.15 26.80 -4.29
C GLU A 400 18.86 26.33 -2.86
N ILE A 401 18.66 25.02 -2.63
CA ILE A 401 18.40 24.48 -1.29
C ILE A 401 19.67 24.45 -0.44
N GLN A 402 20.83 24.15 -1.02
CA GLN A 402 22.12 24.17 -0.32
C GLN A 402 22.49 25.57 0.15
N ASP A 403 22.22 26.60 -0.65
CA ASP A 403 22.39 28.00 -0.25
C ASP A 403 21.49 28.38 0.95
N GLY A 404 20.38 27.65 1.15
CA GLY A 404 19.47 27.79 2.28
C GLY A 404 19.85 27.02 3.56
N ASP A 405 20.96 26.26 3.57
CA ASP A 405 21.41 25.40 4.68
C ASP A 405 20.36 24.35 5.13
N LEU A 406 19.58 23.85 4.17
CA LEU A 406 18.55 22.83 4.37
C LEU A 406 19.07 21.46 3.89
N ASP A 407 19.22 20.50 4.80
CA ASP A 407 19.57 19.11 4.46
C ASP A 407 18.31 18.32 4.06
N ILE A 408 17.84 18.52 2.83
CA ILE A 408 16.60 17.92 2.32
C ILE A 408 16.89 17.04 1.11
N HIS A 409 16.44 15.79 1.18
CA HIS A 409 16.50 14.86 0.05
C HIS A 409 15.23 14.96 -0.80
N MET A 410 15.40 15.11 -2.12
CA MET A 410 14.30 15.12 -3.09
C MET A 410 14.48 14.02 -4.13
N SER A 411 13.38 13.36 -4.50
CA SER A 411 13.34 12.34 -5.54
C SER A 411 12.83 12.93 -6.85
N PHE A 412 13.47 12.64 -7.99
CA PHE A 412 13.12 13.21 -9.30
C PHE A 412 12.67 12.16 -10.29
N TYR A 413 11.57 12.45 -11.00
CA TYR A 413 10.93 11.51 -11.92
C TYR A 413 10.50 12.18 -13.22
N LEU A 414 10.87 11.60 -14.35
CA LEU A 414 10.33 12.03 -15.65
C LEU A 414 8.99 11.35 -15.89
N THR A 415 7.97 12.13 -16.25
CA THR A 415 6.59 11.64 -16.40
C THR A 415 5.94 12.13 -17.69
N ARG A 416 5.12 11.27 -18.34
CA ARG A 416 4.45 11.56 -19.62
C ARG A 416 3.05 10.96 -19.69
N PHE A 417 2.21 11.46 -20.60
CA PHE A 417 0.89 10.91 -20.89
C PHE A 417 0.89 10.07 -22.17
N GLU A 418 0.90 8.74 -22.03
CA GLU A 418 0.48 7.82 -23.09
C GLU A 418 -0.17 6.60 -22.47
N PRO A 419 -1.35 6.16 -22.95
CA PRO A 419 -2.59 5.77 -22.20
C PRO A 419 -2.64 5.69 -20.65
N PHE A 420 -1.56 6.00 -19.94
CA PHE A 420 -1.26 5.75 -18.54
C PHE A 420 -0.13 6.70 -18.09
N ILE A 421 -0.01 6.97 -16.79
CA ILE A 421 1.12 7.75 -16.25
C ILE A 421 2.30 6.83 -16.02
N TYR A 422 3.44 7.18 -16.61
CA TYR A 422 4.68 6.45 -16.45
C TYR A 422 5.72 7.31 -15.73
N ILE A 423 6.29 6.81 -14.62
CA ILE A 423 7.54 7.31 -14.00
C ILE A 423 8.72 6.69 -14.72
N TYR A 424 9.61 7.47 -15.31
CA TYR A 424 10.91 6.98 -15.73
C TYR A 424 11.84 6.94 -14.52
N ASN A 425 12.33 5.74 -14.18
CA ASN A 425 13.35 5.58 -13.14
C ASN A 425 14.73 5.36 -13.80
N ILE A 426 15.59 6.38 -13.73
CA ILE A 426 16.92 6.42 -14.36
C ILE A 426 17.78 5.21 -13.94
N SER A 427 17.73 4.77 -12.69
CA SER A 427 18.53 3.62 -12.21
C SER A 427 18.18 2.29 -12.91
N SER A 428 17.02 2.24 -13.57
CA SER A 428 16.48 1.02 -14.20
C SER A 428 16.21 1.15 -15.70
N THR A 429 16.40 2.34 -16.28
CA THR A 429 16.14 2.65 -17.71
C THR A 429 14.75 2.17 -18.16
N ARG A 430 13.74 2.29 -17.29
CA ARG A 430 12.38 1.78 -17.53
C ARG A 430 11.31 2.75 -17.03
N TYR A 431 10.20 2.74 -17.75
CA TYR A 431 8.94 3.40 -17.39
C TYR A 431 8.16 2.50 -16.40
N ILE A 432 7.82 3.04 -15.23
CA ILE A 432 7.03 2.42 -14.17
C ILE A 432 5.62 3.00 -14.22
N TYR A 433 4.60 2.15 -14.31
CA TYR A 433 3.21 2.57 -14.29
C TYR A 433 2.81 3.12 -12.92
N MET A 434 2.34 4.37 -12.84
CA MET A 434 1.80 4.91 -11.60
C MET A 434 0.37 4.41 -11.36
N ASN A 435 0.20 3.69 -10.26
CA ASN A 435 -1.10 3.28 -9.74
C ASN A 435 -1.20 3.68 -8.26
N ASN A 436 -2.30 3.35 -7.60
CA ASN A 436 -2.48 3.61 -6.15
C ASN A 436 -1.34 3.06 -5.27
N GLN A 437 -0.62 2.03 -5.74
CA GLN A 437 0.51 1.43 -5.05
C GLN A 437 1.78 2.27 -5.19
N SER A 438 2.06 2.87 -6.34
CA SER A 438 3.19 3.81 -6.50
C SER A 438 3.08 5.01 -5.56
N TRP A 439 1.85 5.44 -5.27
CA TRP A 439 1.57 6.51 -4.31
C TRP A 439 1.65 6.07 -2.85
N TYR A 440 1.36 4.80 -2.56
CA TYR A 440 1.60 4.24 -1.24
C TYR A 440 3.11 4.10 -0.97
N GLU A 441 3.90 3.67 -1.95
CA GLU A 441 5.39 3.65 -1.88
C GLU A 441 5.99 5.06 -1.73
N ILE A 442 5.28 6.11 -2.15
CA ILE A 442 5.65 7.52 -1.89
C ILE A 442 5.28 7.94 -0.46
N LEU A 443 4.29 7.29 0.16
CA LEU A 443 3.77 7.60 1.49
C LEU A 443 4.44 6.80 2.63
N THR A 444 5.12 5.70 2.32
CA THR A 444 5.78 4.79 3.28
C THR A 444 7.23 4.59 2.92
#